data_AF-A0A932W6K5-F1
#
_entry.id   AF-A0A932W6K5-F1
#
_cell.length_a   1.000
_cell.length_b   1.000
_cell.length_c   1.000
_cell.angle_alpha   90.00
_cell.angle_beta   90.00
_cell.angle_gamma   90.00
#
_symmetry.space_group_name_H-M   'P 1'
#
loop_
_entity.id
_entity.type
_entity.pdbx_description
1 polymer ?
#
loop_
_entity_poly.entity_id
_entity_poly.type
_entity_poly.pdbx_seq_one_letter_code
_entity_poly.pdbx_strand_id
1 'polypeptide(L)'
;MPSHAQVALAVLNQMREAGMPVRSSVIFTRRTDPDSSLGTGSGPAEKVVFFDARVNRGAVVDHCYWNPEFGGQVEVYPDPAAAARQADSGPDGYRVLVRGSVLVRLSPHLTRLQVAEYADVLTHAVGGLSASGRSRLADHVGVDAARSLLAVAG
;
A
#
# COMPACT_ATOMS: atom_id res chain seq x y z
N MET A 1 -15.87 -0.97 -3.81
CA MET A 1 -14.58 -0.77 -3.12
C MET A 1 -13.46 -1.14 -4.10
N PRO A 2 -12.29 -0.48 -4.07
CA PRO A 2 -11.14 -0.90 -4.89
C PRO A 2 -10.72 -2.33 -4.53
N SER A 3 -10.19 -3.08 -5.49
CA SER A 3 -9.61 -4.39 -5.22
C SER A 3 -8.30 -4.28 -4.44
N HIS A 4 -7.88 -5.34 -3.75
CA HIS A 4 -6.59 -5.36 -3.04
C HIS A 4 -5.40 -5.04 -3.97
N ALA A 5 -5.44 -5.53 -5.21
CA ALA A 5 -4.49 -5.18 -6.28
C ALA A 5 -4.46 -3.67 -6.56
N GLN A 6 -5.63 -3.04 -6.71
CA GLN A 6 -5.72 -1.60 -6.93
C GLN A 6 -5.20 -0.81 -5.73
N VAL A 7 -5.44 -1.28 -4.50
CA VAL A 7 -4.91 -0.65 -3.27
C VAL A 7 -3.38 -0.73 -3.24
N ALA A 8 -2.80 -1.92 -3.48
CA ALA A 8 -1.34 -2.10 -3.46
C ALA A 8 -0.65 -1.21 -4.50
N LEU A 9 -1.19 -1.17 -5.73
CA LEU A 9 -0.66 -0.32 -6.79
C LEU A 9 -0.81 1.17 -6.50
N ALA A 10 -1.95 1.59 -5.92
CA ALA A 10 -2.16 2.99 -5.55
C ALA A 10 -1.17 3.44 -4.46
N VAL A 11 -0.91 2.60 -3.45
CA VAL A 11 0.11 2.88 -2.42
C VAL A 11 1.48 3.04 -3.05
N LEU A 12 1.88 2.11 -3.93
CA LEU A 12 3.18 2.16 -4.59
C LEU A 12 3.34 3.39 -5.50
N ASN A 13 2.29 3.76 -6.24
CA ASN A 13 2.28 4.94 -7.08
C ASN A 13 2.35 6.22 -6.24
N GLN A 14 1.62 6.29 -5.12
CA GLN A 14 1.69 7.43 -4.22
C GLN A 14 3.08 7.61 -3.62
N MET A 15 3.79 6.52 -3.30
CA MET A 15 5.20 6.58 -2.88
C MET A 15 6.08 7.21 -3.96
N ARG A 16 5.93 6.79 -5.22
CA ARG A 16 6.70 7.34 -6.34
C ARG A 16 6.37 8.81 -6.59
N GLU A 17 5.09 9.18 -6.56
CA GLU A 17 4.62 10.56 -6.76
C GLU A 17 5.08 11.50 -5.64
N ALA A 18 5.21 10.97 -4.41
CA ALA A 18 5.78 11.71 -3.28
C ALA A 18 7.33 11.86 -3.36
N GLY A 19 7.96 11.38 -4.44
CA GLY A 19 9.40 11.47 -4.62
C GLY A 19 10.20 10.43 -3.83
N MET A 20 9.53 9.41 -3.26
CA MET A 20 10.25 8.32 -2.60
C MET A 20 11.12 7.58 -3.63
N PRO A 21 12.32 7.12 -3.24
CA PRO A 21 13.25 6.45 -4.14
C PRO A 21 12.86 4.99 -4.46
N VAL A 22 11.56 4.74 -4.57
CA VAL A 22 10.95 3.47 -4.98
C VAL A 22 11.25 3.23 -6.46
N ARG A 23 12.00 2.17 -6.74
CA ARG A 23 12.36 1.73 -8.09
C ARG A 23 11.46 0.58 -8.52
N SER A 24 12.02 -0.33 -9.32
CA SER A 24 11.35 -1.53 -9.83
C SER A 24 10.48 -2.20 -8.76
N SER A 25 9.44 -2.90 -9.19
CA SER A 25 8.54 -3.62 -8.31
C SER A 25 8.16 -4.96 -8.91
N VAL A 26 7.97 -5.95 -8.06
CA VAL A 26 7.50 -7.28 -8.44
C VAL A 26 6.16 -7.51 -7.76
N ILE A 27 5.14 -7.77 -8.57
CA ILE A 27 3.81 -8.15 -8.09
C ILE A 27 3.79 -9.67 -8.03
N PHE A 28 3.48 -10.23 -6.86
CA PHE A 28 3.40 -11.67 -6.74
C PHE A 28 2.04 -12.19 -7.16
N THR A 29 2.04 -13.42 -7.64
CA THR A 29 0.84 -14.24 -7.79
C THR A 29 0.90 -15.36 -6.76
N ARG A 30 -0.21 -16.05 -6.49
CA ARG A 30 -0.20 -17.22 -5.60
C ARG A 30 0.85 -18.27 -5.99
N ARG A 31 1.17 -18.37 -7.27
CA ARG A 31 2.17 -19.32 -7.81
C ARG A 31 3.61 -18.86 -7.61
N THR A 32 3.84 -17.55 -7.50
CA THR A 32 5.17 -16.95 -7.49
C THR A 32 5.53 -16.30 -6.16
N ASP A 33 4.61 -16.28 -5.19
CA ASP A 33 4.89 -15.83 -3.82
C ASP A 33 5.86 -16.81 -3.15
N PRO A 34 7.07 -16.36 -2.77
CA PRO A 34 8.07 -17.25 -2.16
C PRO A 34 7.58 -17.88 -0.86
N ASP A 35 6.69 -17.19 -0.13
CA ASP A 35 6.17 -17.64 1.16
C ASP A 35 4.93 -18.54 1.01
N SER A 36 4.39 -18.68 -0.21
CA SER A 36 3.13 -19.40 -0.48
C SER A 36 1.95 -18.97 0.41
N SER A 37 1.98 -17.73 0.91
CA SER A 37 1.02 -17.18 1.85
C SER A 37 -0.06 -16.33 1.16
N LEU A 38 0.24 -15.83 -0.03
CA LEU A 38 -0.64 -14.95 -0.79
C LEU A 38 -1.99 -15.61 -1.11
N GLY A 39 -3.07 -14.97 -0.67
CA GLY A 39 -4.45 -15.41 -0.88
C GLY A 39 -4.88 -16.60 -0.01
N THR A 40 -4.08 -16.96 0.99
CA THR A 40 -4.48 -17.90 2.06
C THR A 40 -5.37 -17.19 3.09
N GLY A 41 -6.05 -17.94 3.97
CA GLY A 41 -6.92 -17.36 4.98
C GLY A 41 -6.20 -16.49 6.04
N SER A 42 -4.89 -16.67 6.21
CA SER A 42 -4.06 -15.93 7.17
C SER A 42 -3.07 -14.97 6.53
N GLY A 43 -2.81 -15.09 5.22
CA GLY A 43 -1.87 -14.26 4.49
C GLY A 43 -2.49 -13.02 3.83
N PRO A 44 -1.67 -12.20 3.17
CA PRO A 44 -2.15 -11.04 2.44
C PRO A 44 -3.01 -11.47 1.25
N ALA A 45 -3.96 -10.64 0.85
CA ALA A 45 -4.73 -10.81 -0.37
C ALA A 45 -3.98 -10.27 -1.61
N GLU A 46 -3.06 -9.33 -1.42
CA GLU A 46 -2.14 -8.82 -2.45
C GLU A 46 -0.75 -8.57 -1.85
N LYS A 47 0.31 -8.82 -2.63
CA LYS A 47 1.70 -8.60 -2.19
C LYS A 47 2.56 -8.06 -3.33
N VAL A 48 3.23 -6.94 -3.07
CA VAL A 48 4.14 -6.28 -4.01
C VAL A 48 5.45 -5.94 -3.31
N VAL A 49 6.57 -6.40 -3.82
CA VAL A 49 7.90 -5.96 -3.36
C VAL A 49 8.40 -4.82 -4.22
N PHE A 50 9.21 -3.94 -3.64
CA PHE A 50 9.84 -2.83 -4.33
C PHE A 50 11.26 -2.60 -3.84
N PHE A 51 12.05 -1.96 -4.70
CA PHE A 51 13.42 -1.58 -4.43
C PHE A 51 13.50 -0.13 -3.94
N ASP A 52 14.33 0.16 -2.96
CA ASP A 52 14.66 1.53 -2.53
C ASP A 52 16.09 1.85 -2.97
N ALA A 53 16.28 2.91 -3.77
CA ALA A 53 17.58 3.25 -4.34
C ALA A 53 18.65 3.65 -3.29
N ARG A 54 18.25 3.88 -2.03
CA ARG A 54 19.16 4.22 -0.93
C ARG A 54 19.73 2.98 -0.25
N VAL A 55 19.14 1.80 -0.48
CA VAL A 55 19.66 0.55 0.07
C VAL A 55 20.91 0.13 -0.69
N ASN A 56 22.02 -0.05 0.03
CA ASN A 56 23.24 -0.60 -0.54
C ASN A 56 23.03 -2.09 -0.86
N ARG A 57 23.06 -2.44 -2.15
CA ARG A 57 22.87 -3.82 -2.61
C ARG A 57 23.94 -4.79 -2.10
N GLY A 58 25.13 -4.30 -1.75
CA GLY A 58 26.19 -5.12 -1.17
C GLY A 58 25.98 -5.45 0.32
N ALA A 59 24.99 -4.84 0.98
CA ALA A 59 24.63 -5.13 2.37
C ALA A 59 23.55 -6.22 2.52
N VAL A 60 22.89 -6.59 1.41
CA VAL A 60 21.83 -7.59 1.37
C VAL A 60 22.46 -8.96 1.11
N VAL A 61 22.14 -9.96 1.94
CA VAL A 61 22.76 -11.30 1.85
C VAL A 61 22.09 -12.15 0.77
N ASP A 62 20.75 -12.12 0.69
CA ASP A 62 20.02 -12.83 -0.35
C ASP A 62 19.76 -11.92 -1.55
N HIS A 63 20.46 -12.22 -2.65
CA HIS A 63 20.42 -11.44 -3.88
C HIS A 63 19.25 -11.78 -4.80
N CYS A 64 18.30 -12.61 -4.37
CA CYS A 64 17.06 -12.80 -5.09
C CYS A 64 16.39 -11.45 -5.37
N TYR A 65 16.06 -11.17 -6.63
CA TYR A 65 15.49 -9.89 -7.06
C TYR A 65 14.12 -9.57 -6.45
N TRP A 66 13.53 -10.50 -5.73
CA TRP A 66 12.26 -10.33 -5.05
C TRP A 66 12.42 -10.10 -3.54
N ASN A 67 13.66 -10.09 -3.02
CA ASN A 67 13.93 -9.95 -1.60
C ASN A 67 13.56 -8.54 -1.09
N PRO A 68 12.64 -8.40 -0.12
CA PRO A 68 12.25 -7.10 0.44
C PRO A 68 13.38 -6.37 1.17
N GLU A 69 14.51 -7.02 1.51
CA GLU A 69 15.69 -6.34 2.06
C GLU A 69 16.25 -5.26 1.12
N PHE A 70 15.97 -5.33 -0.18
CA PHE A 70 16.37 -4.29 -1.14
C PHE A 70 15.53 -3.01 -1.07
N GLY A 71 14.46 -2.97 -0.29
CA GLY A 71 13.64 -1.76 -0.14
C GLY A 71 12.46 -2.00 0.78
N GLY A 72 11.49 -2.77 0.30
CA GLY A 72 10.39 -3.22 1.13
C GLY A 72 9.33 -4.00 0.36
N GLN A 73 8.22 -4.26 1.04
CA GLN A 73 7.03 -4.85 0.45
C GLN A 73 5.75 -4.24 1.01
N VAL A 74 4.76 -4.12 0.13
CA VAL A 74 3.39 -3.73 0.43
C VAL A 74 2.55 -5.01 0.44
N GLU A 75 1.86 -5.23 1.55
CA GLU A 75 0.91 -6.31 1.77
C GLU A 75 -0.45 -5.70 2.01
N VAL A 76 -1.47 -6.17 1.28
CA VAL A 76 -2.86 -5.74 1.48
C VAL A 76 -3.66 -6.92 2.00
N TYR A 77 -4.28 -6.74 3.16
CA TYR A 77 -5.08 -7.75 3.83
C TYR A 77 -6.57 -7.56 3.58
N PRO A 78 -7.40 -8.59 3.83
CA PRO A 78 -8.85 -8.49 3.72
C PRO A 78 -9.46 -7.42 4.64
N ASP A 79 -8.86 -7.20 5.81
CA ASP A 79 -9.33 -6.25 6.81
C ASP A 79 -8.19 -5.68 7.66
N PRO A 80 -8.42 -4.56 8.38
CA PRO A 80 -7.39 -3.96 9.24
C PRO A 80 -6.92 -4.83 10.39
N ALA A 81 -7.76 -5.70 10.94
CA ALA A 81 -7.37 -6.58 12.04
C ALA A 81 -6.42 -7.68 11.57
N ALA A 82 -6.58 -8.17 10.35
CA ALA A 82 -5.66 -9.11 9.71
C ALA A 82 -4.28 -8.48 9.48
N ALA A 83 -4.23 -7.23 8.98
CA ALA A 83 -2.96 -6.50 8.84
C ALA A 83 -2.30 -6.26 10.21
N ALA A 84 -3.06 -5.88 11.23
CA ALA A 84 -2.52 -5.67 12.59
C ALA A 84 -1.93 -6.96 13.18
N ARG A 85 -2.63 -8.09 13.10
CA ARG A 85 -2.11 -9.39 13.56
C ARG A 85 -0.79 -9.75 12.88
N GLN A 86 -0.66 -9.42 11.60
CA GLN A 86 0.55 -9.69 10.83
C GLN A 86 1.67 -8.69 11.10
N ALA A 87 1.37 -7.54 11.68
CA ALA A 87 2.40 -6.59 12.09
C ALA A 87 3.29 -7.16 13.20
N ASP A 88 2.63 -7.88 14.12
CA ASP A 88 3.26 -8.49 15.29
C ASP A 88 3.93 -9.83 14.96
N SER A 89 3.67 -10.39 13.76
CA SER A 89 4.27 -11.62 13.27
C SER A 89 5.11 -11.38 12.02
N GLY A 90 6.41 -11.67 12.07
CA GLY A 90 7.27 -11.57 10.90
C GLY A 90 8.74 -11.75 11.25
N PRO A 91 9.61 -11.84 10.24
CA PRO A 91 11.04 -11.94 10.46
C PRO A 91 11.56 -10.69 11.19
N ASP A 92 12.41 -10.92 12.19
CA ASP A 92 13.06 -9.86 12.95
C ASP A 92 13.87 -8.93 12.02
N GLY A 93 13.94 -7.65 12.38
CA GLY A 93 14.78 -6.66 11.71
C GLY A 93 14.05 -5.75 10.72
N TYR A 94 12.96 -6.20 10.09
CA TYR A 94 12.15 -5.32 9.23
C TYR A 94 11.47 -4.23 10.04
N ARG A 95 11.30 -3.05 9.43
CA ARG A 95 10.49 -1.97 10.02
C ARG A 95 9.09 -2.08 9.47
N VAL A 96 8.11 -2.27 10.34
CA VAL A 96 6.72 -2.53 9.95
C VAL A 96 5.87 -1.28 10.15
N LEU A 97 5.13 -0.91 9.12
CA LEU A 97 4.16 0.18 9.13
C LEU A 97 2.78 -0.38 8.79
N VAL A 98 1.75 -0.05 9.57
CA VAL A 98 0.37 -0.49 9.30
C VAL A 98 -0.58 0.71 9.24
N ARG A 99 -1.42 0.74 8.20
CA ARG A 99 -2.50 1.71 8.04
C ARG A 99 -3.72 1.03 7.41
N GLY A 100 -4.81 0.92 8.18
CA GLY A 100 -5.99 0.17 7.73
C GLY A 100 -5.62 -1.28 7.41
N SER A 101 -6.02 -1.76 6.23
CA SER A 101 -5.69 -3.11 5.75
C SER A 101 -4.33 -3.21 5.03
N VAL A 102 -3.53 -2.13 5.02
CA VAL A 102 -2.21 -2.12 4.38
C VAL A 102 -1.12 -2.26 5.43
N LEU A 103 -0.22 -3.21 5.20
CA LEU A 103 1.02 -3.39 5.93
C LEU A 103 2.19 -3.16 4.98
N VAL A 104 3.18 -2.37 5.39
CA VAL A 104 4.43 -2.16 4.65
C VAL A 104 5.58 -2.65 5.52
N ARG A 105 6.35 -3.62 5.01
CA ARG A 105 7.62 -4.01 5.63
C ARG A 105 8.75 -3.33 4.88
N LEU A 106 9.59 -2.62 5.61
CA LEU A 106 10.71 -1.89 5.07
C LEU A 106 12.02 -2.55 5.47
N SER A 107 12.98 -2.47 4.55
CA SER A 107 14.32 -3.02 4.70
C SER A 107 14.96 -2.60 6.03
N PRO A 108 15.65 -3.52 6.73
CA PRO A 108 16.42 -3.20 7.93
C PRO A 108 17.56 -2.19 7.67
N HIS A 109 17.97 -2.04 6.40
CA HIS A 109 19.05 -1.14 6.00
C HIS A 109 18.61 0.32 5.86
N LEU A 110 17.30 0.60 5.94
CA LEU A 110 16.79 1.96 5.94
C LEU A 110 16.96 2.59 7.33
N THR A 111 17.41 3.83 7.35
CA THR A 111 17.52 4.62 8.58
C THR A 111 16.13 4.96 9.13
N ARG A 112 16.07 5.31 10.42
CA ARG A 112 14.80 5.74 11.06
C ARG A 112 14.16 6.93 10.35
N LEU A 113 14.97 7.87 9.86
CA LEU A 113 14.47 9.04 9.10
C LEU A 113 13.82 8.60 7.79
N GLN A 114 14.47 7.72 7.03
CA GLN A 114 13.94 7.19 5.77
C GLN A 114 12.66 6.37 5.97
N VAL A 115 12.55 5.65 7.09
CA VAL A 115 11.33 4.93 7.48
C VAL A 115 10.19 5.89 7.84
N ALA A 116 10.50 7.01 8.51
CA ALA A 116 9.51 8.03 8.85
C ALA A 116 8.89 8.65 7.59
N GLU A 117 9.70 8.93 6.56
CA GLU A 117 9.22 9.42 5.27
C GLU A 117 8.18 8.46 4.63
N TYR A 118 8.43 7.13 4.69
CA TYR A 118 7.44 6.14 4.23
C TYR A 118 6.16 6.16 5.07
N ALA A 119 6.26 6.36 6.38
CA ALA A 119 5.10 6.40 7.26
C ALA A 119 4.18 7.61 6.97
N ASP A 120 4.79 8.77 6.68
CA ASP A 120 4.07 9.98 6.30
C ASP A 120 3.33 9.76 4.96
N VAL A 121 4.04 9.27 3.94
CA VAL A 121 3.44 9.00 2.63
C VAL A 121 2.35 7.93 2.70
N LEU A 122 2.54 6.85 3.47
CA LEU A 122 1.54 5.81 3.65
C LEU A 122 0.25 6.36 4.28
N THR A 123 0.39 7.30 5.23
CA THR A 123 -0.76 7.96 5.86
C THR A 123 -1.59 8.74 4.84
N HIS A 124 -0.93 9.47 3.93
CA HIS A 124 -1.61 10.18 2.84
C HIS A 124 -2.23 9.23 1.80
N ALA A 125 -1.52 8.18 1.40
CA ALA A 125 -1.98 7.21 0.41
C ALA A 125 -3.29 6.53 0.85
N VAL A 126 -3.34 6.02 2.07
CA VAL A 126 -4.52 5.30 2.59
C VAL A 126 -5.66 6.27 2.95
N GLY A 127 -5.33 7.46 3.46
CA GLY A 127 -6.32 8.52 3.69
C GLY A 127 -7.02 8.99 2.41
N GLY A 128 -6.27 9.15 1.32
CA GLY A 128 -6.78 9.52 0.00
C GLY A 128 -7.65 8.45 -0.66
N LEU A 129 -7.35 7.17 -0.44
CA LEU A 129 -8.18 6.05 -0.89
C LEU A 129 -9.54 6.01 -0.17
N SER A 130 -9.57 6.32 1.12
CA SER A 130 -10.80 6.45 1.91
C SER A 130 -11.66 7.66 1.49
N ALA A 131 -11.02 8.77 1.07
CA ALA A 131 -11.72 9.95 0.55
C ALA A 131 -12.26 9.75 -0.87
N SER A 132 -11.46 9.17 -1.77
CA SER A 132 -11.85 8.91 -3.17
C SER A 132 -12.97 7.86 -3.29
N GLY A 133 -13.02 6.89 -2.36
CA GLY A 133 -14.13 5.95 -2.25
C GLY A 133 -15.46 6.62 -1.85
N ARG A 134 -15.42 7.72 -1.10
CA ARG A 134 -16.59 8.52 -0.73
C ARG A 134 -17.04 9.45 -1.88
N SER A 135 -16.11 10.03 -2.64
CA SER A 135 -16.42 10.87 -3.79
C SER A 135 -17.19 10.10 -4.88
N ARG A 136 -16.80 8.85 -5.17
CA ARG A 136 -17.51 8.01 -6.15
C ARG A 136 -18.92 7.58 -5.71
N LEU A 137 -19.24 7.62 -4.41
CA LEU A 137 -20.59 7.37 -3.91
C LEU A 137 -21.52 8.58 -4.10
N ALA A 138 -20.96 9.80 -4.07
CA ALA A 138 -21.72 11.03 -4.33
C ALA A 138 -22.03 11.21 -5.83
N ASP A 139 -21.14 10.77 -6.72
CA ASP A 139 -21.34 10.86 -8.18
C ASP A 139 -22.35 9.85 -8.75
N HIS A 140 -22.89 8.93 -7.93
CA HIS A 140 -23.96 7.99 -8.34
C HIS A 140 -25.31 8.28 -7.68
N VAL A 141 -25.42 9.37 -6.91
CA VAL A 141 -26.68 9.88 -6.36
C VAL A 141 -26.74 11.38 -6.65
N GLY A 142 -26.90 11.77 -7.92
CA GLY A 142 -26.92 13.18 -8.24
C GLY A 142 -26.91 13.58 -9.71
N VAL A 143 -27.65 12.91 -10.58
CA VAL A 143 -28.05 13.49 -11.88
C VAL A 143 -29.49 13.12 -12.20
N ASP A 144 -30.43 13.63 -11.39
CA ASP A 144 -31.78 14.02 -11.84
C ASP A 144 -32.60 14.47 -10.63
N ALA A 145 -32.46 15.75 -10.27
CA ALA A 145 -33.54 16.53 -9.69
C ALA A 145 -33.09 18.00 -9.54
N ALA A 146 -34.01 18.89 -9.90
CA ALA A 146 -34.06 20.30 -9.53
C ALA A 146 -33.17 21.28 -10.32
N ARG A 147 -33.52 21.45 -11.60
CA ARG A 147 -33.61 22.80 -12.19
C ARG A 147 -34.97 23.01 -12.84
N SER A 148 -35.97 23.30 -12.02
CA SER A 148 -37.17 24.05 -12.42
C SER A 148 -37.87 24.59 -11.17
N LEU A 149 -38.37 25.83 -11.30
CA LEU A 149 -39.19 26.64 -10.37
C LEU A 149 -38.46 27.53 -9.34
N LEU A 150 -38.20 28.79 -9.74
CA LEU A 150 -38.75 30.05 -9.18
C LEU A 150 -37.90 31.23 -9.76
N ALA A 151 -38.40 32.40 -10.15
CA ALA A 151 -39.73 32.98 -10.07
C ALA A 151 -39.86 34.12 -11.11
N VAL A 152 -41.07 34.28 -11.66
CA VAL A 152 -41.61 35.57 -12.10
C VAL A 152 -41.94 36.36 -10.84
N ALA A 153 -41.36 37.55 -10.66
CA ALA A 153 -41.93 38.72 -9.99
C ALA A 153 -40.89 39.86 -9.99
N GLY A 154 -41.17 40.92 -10.74
CA GLY A 154 -40.36 42.13 -10.87
C GLY A 154 -40.50 42.75 -12.25
#